data_AF-A0A9J6PR71-F1
#
_entry.id   AF-A0A9J6PR71-F1
#
_cell.length_a   1.000
_cell.length_b   1.000
_cell.length_c   1.000
_cell.angle_alpha   90.00
_cell.angle_beta   90.00
_cell.angle_gamma   90.00
#
_symmetry.space_group_name_H-M   'P 1'
#
loop_
_entity.id
_entity.type
_entity.pdbx_description
1 polymer ?
#
loop_
_entity_poly.entity_id
_entity_poly.type
_entity_poly.pdbx_seq_one_letter_code
_entity_poly.pdbx_strand_id
1 'polypeptide(L)'
;MKKIIASLLALTLISPLMASAHPGGWGPGGPGPGWHDGGGHGGPAPFNFLPSAAEAVLIGGLTYYLLNGSYYQRQGDTWMVVDRPPEDRSPAPMRALDYNGERFYVADGHYYRRDISGEYLEVPRPPGL
;
A
#
# COMPACT_ATOMS: atom_id res chain seq x y z
N MET A 1 18.39 -3.87 52.65
CA MET A 1 19.54 -4.50 51.96
C MET A 1 19.07 -5.69 51.13
N LYS A 2 19.75 -5.94 49.97
CA LYS A 2 19.49 -6.93 48.88
C LYS A 2 18.31 -6.55 47.95
N LYS A 3 18.49 -6.11 46.68
CA LYS A 3 19.18 -6.63 45.46
C LYS A 3 18.52 -7.89 44.88
N ILE A 4 17.74 -7.80 43.78
CA ILE A 4 17.58 -8.85 42.73
C ILE A 4 17.02 -8.19 41.43
N ILE A 5 17.83 -7.84 40.41
CA ILE A 5 18.22 -8.52 39.15
C ILE A 5 17.58 -7.84 37.91
N ALA A 6 18.46 -7.52 36.97
CA ALA A 6 18.23 -6.89 35.68
C ALA A 6 17.50 -7.80 34.68
N SER A 7 16.90 -7.18 33.65
CA SER A 7 16.65 -7.85 32.38
C SER A 7 16.87 -6.84 31.24
N LEU A 8 18.07 -6.91 30.64
CA LEU A 8 18.30 -6.34 29.31
C LEU A 8 17.58 -7.23 28.31
N LEU A 9 16.56 -6.69 27.64
CA LEU A 9 15.97 -7.33 26.47
C LEU A 9 16.83 -6.95 25.26
N ALA A 10 17.64 -7.91 24.78
CA ALA A 10 18.43 -7.78 23.58
C ALA A 10 17.51 -7.75 22.35
N LEU A 11 17.58 -6.67 21.58
CA LEU A 11 16.84 -6.52 20.32
C LEU A 11 17.73 -6.97 19.17
N THR A 12 17.69 -8.26 18.84
CA THR A 12 18.29 -8.79 17.60
C THR A 12 17.17 -9.16 16.63
N LEU A 13 16.86 -8.28 15.70
CA LEU A 13 16.07 -8.63 14.52
C LEU A 13 16.99 -8.55 13.30
N ILE A 14 17.55 -9.73 13.02
CA ILE A 14 18.37 -10.05 11.85
C ILE A 14 17.47 -10.06 10.62
N SER A 15 17.97 -9.45 9.56
CA SER A 15 17.35 -9.07 8.29
C SER A 15 16.58 -10.20 7.57
N PRO A 16 15.53 -9.88 6.78
CA PRO A 16 14.94 -10.85 5.86
C PRO A 16 15.94 -11.22 4.76
N LEU A 17 16.15 -12.54 4.59
CA LEU A 17 16.91 -13.14 3.50
C LEU A 17 16.29 -12.78 2.15
N MET A 18 17.10 -12.23 1.26
CA MET A 18 16.80 -12.12 -0.17
C MET A 18 16.75 -13.53 -0.77
N ALA A 19 15.55 -14.06 -1.01
CA ALA A 19 15.36 -15.23 -1.84
C ALA A 19 15.51 -14.81 -3.31
N SER A 20 16.61 -15.21 -3.95
CA SER A 20 16.77 -15.14 -5.40
C SER A 20 16.49 -16.54 -5.97
N ALA A 21 15.49 -16.63 -6.83
CA ALA A 21 15.25 -17.81 -7.65
C ALA A 21 15.25 -17.34 -9.11
N HIS A 22 16.39 -17.46 -9.78
CA HIS A 22 16.49 -17.36 -11.23
C HIS A 22 16.28 -18.76 -11.83
N PRO A 23 15.30 -18.95 -12.75
CA PRO A 23 15.30 -20.12 -13.61
C PRO A 23 15.66 -19.75 -15.06
N GLY A 24 16.73 -20.38 -15.57
CA GLY A 24 16.79 -20.87 -16.96
C GLY A 24 17.27 -19.91 -18.05
N GLY A 25 18.32 -20.32 -18.77
CA GLY A 25 18.84 -19.62 -19.95
C GLY A 25 18.22 -20.05 -21.30
N TRP A 26 19.01 -19.79 -22.36
CA TRP A 26 18.95 -20.26 -23.76
C TRP A 26 18.43 -19.28 -24.84
N GLY A 27 19.36 -18.74 -25.64
CA GLY A 27 19.32 -18.86 -27.12
C GLY A 27 18.91 -17.64 -27.97
N PRO A 28 19.69 -17.27 -29.02
CA PRO A 28 19.37 -16.18 -29.96
C PRO A 28 18.62 -16.65 -31.22
N GLY A 29 17.62 -15.90 -31.68
CA GLY A 29 16.95 -16.10 -32.98
C GLY A 29 15.90 -15.03 -33.29
N GLY A 30 16.06 -14.29 -34.40
CA GLY A 30 14.96 -13.58 -35.08
C GLY A 30 14.33 -14.49 -36.16
N PRO A 31 13.56 -14.00 -37.15
CA PRO A 31 12.75 -12.78 -37.27
C PRO A 31 11.25 -13.07 -37.60
N GLY A 32 10.33 -12.13 -37.34
CA GLY A 32 9.00 -12.09 -38.01
C GLY A 32 7.75 -12.01 -37.11
N PRO A 33 6.59 -11.60 -37.67
CA PRO A 33 5.62 -10.70 -37.04
C PRO A 33 4.39 -11.40 -36.44
N GLY A 34 3.88 -10.87 -35.33
CA GLY A 34 2.60 -11.30 -34.76
C GLY A 34 2.24 -10.50 -33.50
N TRP A 35 1.26 -9.62 -33.64
CA TRP A 35 0.58 -8.99 -32.52
C TRP A 35 -0.36 -10.03 -31.90
N HIS A 36 -0.11 -10.47 -30.67
CA HIS A 36 -1.12 -11.12 -29.84
C HIS A 36 -0.92 -10.77 -28.37
N ASP A 37 -2.05 -10.51 -27.75
CA ASP A 37 -2.37 -9.98 -26.43
C ASP A 37 -1.56 -10.55 -25.25
N GLY A 38 -1.08 -9.65 -24.40
CA GLY A 38 -0.43 -9.98 -23.13
C GLY A 38 0.32 -8.77 -22.57
N GLY A 39 -0.38 -7.95 -21.78
CA GLY A 39 0.09 -6.68 -21.24
C GLY A 39 1.53 -6.74 -20.70
N GLY A 40 2.42 -6.07 -21.43
CA GLY A 40 3.83 -6.02 -21.11
C GLY A 40 4.08 -5.29 -19.79
N HIS A 41 4.77 -5.95 -18.87
CA HIS A 41 5.50 -5.31 -17.78
C HIS A 41 6.73 -4.56 -18.35
N GLY A 42 6.46 -3.56 -19.19
CA GLY A 42 7.43 -2.54 -19.60
C GLY A 42 7.32 -1.38 -18.62
N GLY A 43 7.71 -1.61 -17.37
CA GLY A 43 7.84 -0.52 -16.41
C GLY A 43 8.82 0.52 -16.97
N PRO A 44 8.54 1.83 -16.82
CA PRO A 44 9.47 2.89 -17.18
C PRO A 44 10.86 2.62 -16.58
N ALA A 45 11.91 2.91 -17.35
CA ALA A 45 13.28 2.69 -16.92
C ALA A 45 13.55 3.37 -15.55
N PRO A 46 14.27 2.71 -14.63
CA PRO A 46 14.61 3.29 -13.33
C PRO A 46 15.36 4.61 -13.52
N PHE A 47 14.94 5.64 -12.79
CA PHE A 47 15.59 6.95 -12.81
C PHE A 47 16.58 7.06 -11.64
N ASN A 48 17.79 7.55 -11.90
CA ASN A 48 18.78 7.84 -10.85
C ASN A 48 18.47 9.14 -10.10
N PHE A 49 17.57 9.97 -10.63
CA PHE A 49 17.22 11.26 -10.07
C PHE A 49 15.77 11.62 -10.40
N LEU A 50 15.00 12.00 -9.37
CA LEU A 50 13.68 12.60 -9.52
C LEU A 50 13.82 14.13 -9.56
N PRO A 51 13.23 14.82 -10.55
CA PRO A 51 13.17 16.28 -10.56
C PRO A 51 12.59 16.85 -9.27
N SER A 52 13.06 18.03 -8.85
CA SER A 52 12.53 18.76 -7.69
C SER A 52 11.06 19.18 -7.84
N ALA A 53 10.52 19.13 -9.06
CA ALA A 53 9.10 19.36 -9.33
C ALA A 53 8.20 18.20 -8.89
N ALA A 54 8.75 17.04 -8.51
CA ALA A 54 7.97 15.93 -8.00
C ALA A 54 7.42 16.23 -6.60
N GLU A 55 6.13 16.00 -6.40
CA GLU A 55 5.45 16.25 -5.13
C GLU A 55 5.52 14.99 -4.23
N ALA A 56 5.99 15.14 -3.00
CA ALA A 56 5.97 14.04 -2.04
C ALA A 56 4.56 13.90 -1.43
N VAL A 57 3.93 12.75 -1.66
CA VAL A 57 2.59 12.41 -1.14
C VAL A 57 2.67 11.19 -0.23
N LEU A 58 1.93 11.22 0.89
CA LEU A 58 1.85 10.11 1.83
C LEU A 58 0.52 9.38 1.63
N ILE A 59 0.56 8.10 1.25
CA ILE A 59 -0.63 7.30 0.96
C ILE A 59 -0.48 5.96 1.67
N GLY A 60 -1.41 5.60 2.57
CA GLY A 60 -1.35 4.34 3.32
C GLY A 60 -0.07 4.21 4.16
N GLY A 61 0.50 5.33 4.62
CA GLY A 61 1.73 5.36 5.40
C GLY A 61 3.03 5.20 4.59
N LEU A 62 2.96 5.13 3.26
CA LEU A 62 4.11 5.06 2.36
C LEU A 62 4.30 6.39 1.62
N THR A 63 5.55 6.84 1.51
CA THR A 63 5.90 8.03 0.72
C THR A 63 6.00 7.67 -0.76
N TYR A 64 5.20 8.36 -1.57
CA TYR A 64 5.27 8.34 -3.03
C TYR A 64 5.66 9.73 -3.53
N TYR A 65 6.18 9.78 -4.74
CA TYR A 65 6.50 11.02 -5.43
C TYR A 65 5.66 11.11 -6.69
N LEU A 66 4.82 12.13 -6.79
CA LEU A 66 3.93 12.36 -7.93
C LEU A 66 4.59 13.32 -8.91
N LEU A 67 4.75 12.87 -10.15
CA LEU A 67 5.27 13.70 -11.23
C LEU A 67 4.51 13.37 -12.52
N ASN A 68 3.92 14.39 -13.16
CA ASN A 68 3.14 14.25 -14.40
C ASN A 68 2.04 13.16 -14.32
N GLY A 69 1.44 12.96 -13.15
CA GLY A 69 0.39 11.95 -12.93
C GLY A 69 0.90 10.51 -12.76
N SER A 70 2.22 10.30 -12.78
CA SER A 70 2.85 9.01 -12.46
C SER A 70 3.38 9.00 -11.03
N TYR A 71 3.23 7.87 -10.35
CA TYR A 71 3.72 7.67 -9.00
C TYR A 71 5.08 7.01 -9.05
N TYR A 72 6.01 7.53 -8.25
CA TYR A 72 7.37 7.03 -8.14
C TYR A 72 7.64 6.63 -6.69
N GLN A 73 8.39 5.54 -6.52
CA GLN A 73 8.86 5.08 -5.22
C GLN A 73 10.37 4.88 -5.25
N ARG A 74 11.05 5.20 -4.14
CA ARG A 74 12.50 4.97 -4.02
C ARG A 74 12.75 3.49 -3.77
N GLN A 75 13.56 2.88 -4.63
CA GLN A 75 14.07 1.53 -4.45
C GLN A 75 15.61 1.59 -4.48
N GLY A 76 16.22 1.56 -3.29
CA GLY A 76 17.65 1.80 -3.11
C GLY A 76 18.04 3.20 -3.57
N ASP A 77 18.91 3.27 -4.58
CA ASP A 77 19.38 4.53 -5.17
C ASP A 77 18.63 4.94 -6.44
N THR A 78 17.57 4.20 -6.79
CA THR A 78 16.78 4.46 -7.99
C THR A 78 15.34 4.77 -7.65
N TRP A 79 14.67 5.46 -8.57
CA TRP A 79 13.25 5.77 -8.52
C TRP A 79 12.55 4.94 -9.58
N MET A 80 11.54 4.18 -9.15
CA MET A 80 10.76 3.34 -10.04
C MET A 80 9.34 3.87 -10.12
N VAL A 81 8.79 3.89 -11.34
CA VAL A 81 7.36 4.13 -11.54
C VAL A 81 6.59 2.94 -11.01
N VAL A 82 5.55 3.22 -10.23
CA VAL A 82 4.65 2.23 -9.66
C VAL A 82 3.24 2.50 -10.14
N ASP A 83 2.39 1.48 -10.05
CA ASP A 83 0.96 1.66 -10.22
C ASP A 83 0.44 2.70 -9.23
N ARG A 84 -0.68 3.34 -9.59
CA ARG A 84 -1.36 4.27 -8.68
C ARG A 84 -1.59 3.56 -7.34
N PRO A 85 -1.03 4.08 -6.24
CA PRO A 85 -1.26 3.47 -4.94
C PRO A 85 -2.75 3.55 -4.61
N PRO A 86 -3.30 2.55 -3.90
CA PRO A 86 -4.66 2.62 -3.43
C PRO A 86 -4.80 3.88 -2.58
N GLU A 87 -5.64 4.81 -3.03
CA GLU A 87 -5.96 6.02 -2.26
C GLU A 87 -6.40 5.59 -0.87
N ASP A 88 -5.94 6.33 0.13
CA ASP A 88 -6.19 6.04 1.53
C ASP A 88 -7.71 5.89 1.71
N ARG A 89 -8.17 4.65 1.87
CA ARG A 89 -9.60 4.31 2.03
C ARG A 89 -10.11 4.72 3.41
N SER A 90 -9.40 5.62 4.08
CA SER A 90 -9.87 6.30 5.27
C SER A 90 -11.24 6.88 4.92
N PRO A 91 -12.32 6.35 5.49
CA PRO A 91 -13.65 6.75 5.08
C PRO A 91 -13.81 8.25 5.31
N ALA A 92 -14.57 8.91 4.44
CA ALA A 92 -15.00 10.30 4.64
C ALA A 92 -15.49 10.48 6.09
N PRO A 93 -15.29 11.65 6.73
CA PRO A 93 -15.61 11.84 8.15
C PRO A 93 -17.01 11.35 8.48
N MET A 94 -17.10 10.20 9.17
CA MET A 94 -18.37 9.54 9.47
C MET A 94 -18.85 9.95 10.85
N ARG A 95 -20.16 10.20 10.98
CA ARG A 95 -20.77 10.45 12.28
C ARG A 95 -21.05 9.12 12.98
N ALA A 96 -20.52 8.93 14.19
CA ALA A 96 -20.90 7.80 15.02
C ALA A 96 -22.38 7.93 15.47
N LEU A 97 -23.13 6.83 15.35
CA LEU A 97 -24.52 6.70 15.77
C LEU A 97 -24.66 5.43 16.62
N ASP A 98 -24.92 5.61 17.91
CA ASP A 98 -25.23 4.51 18.81
C ASP A 98 -26.74 4.25 18.80
N TYR A 99 -27.16 3.06 18.37
CA TYR A 99 -28.57 2.66 18.23
C TYR A 99 -28.76 1.21 18.67
N ASN A 100 -29.73 0.97 19.57
CA ASN A 100 -30.02 -0.36 20.14
C ASN A 100 -28.79 -1.10 20.71
N GLY A 101 -27.83 -0.37 21.26
CA GLY A 101 -26.61 -0.93 21.84
C GLY A 101 -25.50 -1.27 20.82
N GLU A 102 -25.74 -1.01 19.52
CA GLU A 102 -24.73 -1.14 18.48
C GLU A 102 -24.24 0.25 18.02
N ARG A 103 -22.96 0.31 17.63
CA ARG A 103 -22.37 1.53 17.04
C ARG A 103 -22.31 1.41 15.53
N PHE A 104 -22.98 2.34 14.86
CA PHE A 104 -22.92 2.57 13.43
C PHE A 104 -22.12 3.83 13.12
N TYR A 105 -21.64 3.93 11.89
CA TYR A 105 -20.98 5.11 11.35
C TYR A 105 -21.75 5.54 10.12
N VAL A 106 -22.11 6.83 10.03
CA VAL A 106 -23.02 7.35 9.00
C VAL A 106 -22.28 8.37 8.14
N ALA A 107 -22.32 8.19 6.83
CA ALA A 107 -21.83 9.14 5.84
C ALA A 107 -22.74 9.12 4.61
N ASP A 108 -23.13 10.30 4.14
CA ASP A 108 -23.95 10.48 2.93
C ASP A 108 -25.23 9.62 2.85
N GLY A 109 -25.87 9.37 4.01
CA GLY A 109 -27.07 8.53 4.09
C GLY A 109 -26.81 7.01 4.11
N HIS A 110 -25.56 6.59 3.96
CA HIS A 110 -25.11 5.21 4.12
C HIS A 110 -24.72 4.90 5.57
N TYR A 111 -24.80 3.62 5.93
CA TYR A 111 -24.53 3.13 7.28
C TYR A 111 -23.40 2.12 7.23
N TYR A 112 -22.49 2.19 8.19
CA TYR A 112 -21.32 1.32 8.25
C TYR A 112 -21.15 0.75 9.64
N ARG A 113 -20.61 -0.46 9.74
CA ARG A 113 -20.12 -1.05 10.99
C ARG A 113 -18.61 -1.18 10.92
N ARG A 114 -17.94 -0.86 12.03
CA ARG A 114 -16.50 -1.09 12.16
C ARG A 114 -16.25 -2.50 12.68
N ASP A 115 -15.51 -3.29 11.93
CA ASP A 115 -15.12 -4.64 12.33
C ASP A 115 -13.94 -4.61 13.33
N ILE A 116 -13.49 -5.80 13.75
CA ILE A 116 -12.35 -5.93 14.69
C ILE A 116 -11.01 -5.52 14.07
N SER A 117 -10.89 -5.60 12.75
CA SER A 117 -9.71 -5.20 11.97
C SER A 117 -9.65 -3.67 11.83
N GLY A 118 -10.76 -3.00 12.11
CA GLY A 118 -10.93 -1.57 11.97
C GLY A 118 -11.47 -1.12 10.62
N GLU A 119 -11.86 -2.05 9.75
CA GLU A 119 -12.51 -1.80 8.48
C GLU A 119 -13.97 -1.41 8.67
N TYR A 120 -14.45 -0.52 7.80
CA TYR A 120 -15.84 -0.08 7.78
C TYR A 120 -16.62 -0.83 6.70
N LEU A 121 -17.53 -1.69 7.13
CA LEU A 121 -18.39 -2.48 6.26
C LEU A 121 -19.74 -1.78 6.10
N GLU A 122 -20.14 -1.51 4.86
CA GLU A 122 -21.46 -0.94 4.59
C GLU A 122 -22.55 -1.94 4.98
N VAL A 123 -23.58 -1.45 5.66
CA VAL A 123 -24.73 -2.21 6.11
C VAL A 123 -26.03 -1.49 5.72
N PRO A 124 -27.14 -2.22 5.58
CA PRO A 124 -28.44 -1.58 5.43
C PRO A 124 -28.74 -0.63 6.59
N ARG A 125 -29.56 0.39 6.32
CA ARG A 125 -30.11 1.26 7.35
C ARG A 125 -30.75 0.41 8.47
N PRO A 126 -30.35 0.59 9.74
CA PRO A 126 -30.97 -0.13 10.86
C PRO A 126 -32.48 0.09 10.92
N PRO A 127 -33.29 -0.96 11.18
CA PRO A 127 -34.73 -0.83 11.31
C PRO A 127 -35.13 0.19 12.38
N GLY A 128 -35.99 1.15 12.04
CA GLY A 128 -36.51 2.16 12.95
C GLY A 128 -35.79 3.52 12.95
N LEU A 129 -34.80 3.72 12.06
CA LEU A 129 -34.17 5.01 11.75
C LEU A 129 -34.75 5.67 10.49
#